data_AF-A0A7X8ZIS3-F1
#
_entry.id   AF-A0A7X8ZIS3-F1
#
_cell.length_a   1.000
_cell.length_b   1.000
_cell.length_c   1.000
_cell.angle_alpha   90.00
_cell.angle_beta   90.00
_cell.angle_gamma   90.00
#
_symmetry.space_group_name_H-M   'P 1'
#
loop_
_entity.id
_entity.type
_entity.pdbx_description
1 polymer ?
#
loop_
_entity_poly.entity_id
_entity_poly.type
_entity_poly.pdbx_seq_one_letter_code
_entity_poly.pdbx_strand_id
1 'polypeptide(L)'
;MDLKLFCMTFGIVFLAELGDKTQLTALALSSGKPTCWISVFLGSSLALVCTSAIAAVGGSVIARYIPAKYLIATAAIFFIIMGCCMLINLACKCSSPPAA
;
A
#
# COMPACT_ATOMS: atom_id res chain seq x y z
N MET A 1 -24.73 7.80 10.58
CA MET A 1 -23.67 7.19 9.74
C MET A 1 -24.31 6.92 8.38
N ASP A 2 -24.04 7.74 7.38
CA ASP A 2 -24.58 7.51 6.03
C ASP A 2 -24.02 6.19 5.49
N LEU A 3 -24.84 5.13 5.50
CA LEU A 3 -24.45 3.78 5.03
C LEU A 3 -23.91 3.81 3.59
N LYS A 4 -24.42 4.76 2.80
CA LYS A 4 -23.95 5.08 1.45
C LYS A 4 -22.48 5.51 1.44
N LEU A 5 -22.06 6.37 2.37
CA LEU A 5 -20.67 6.82 2.49
C LEU A 5 -19.77 5.65 2.89
N PHE A 6 -20.20 4.85 3.88
CA PHE A 6 -19.46 3.66 4.31
C PHE A 6 -19.22 2.68 3.16
N CYS A 7 -20.27 2.33 2.41
CA CYS A 7 -20.16 1.36 1.32
C CYS A 7 -19.29 1.89 0.16
N MET A 8 -19.39 3.18 -0.18
CA MET A 8 -18.52 3.81 -1.20
C MET A 8 -17.06 3.81 -0.77
N THR A 9 -16.75 4.31 0.43
CA THR A 9 -15.37 4.38 0.91
C THR A 9 -14.78 2.99 1.08
N PHE A 10 -15.54 2.04 1.63
CA PHE A 10 -15.13 0.65 1.73
C PHE A 10 -14.84 0.07 0.34
N GLY A 11 -15.74 0.23 -0.63
CA GLY A 11 -15.57 -0.31 -1.98
C GLY A 11 -14.35 0.25 -2.71
N ILE A 12 -14.12 1.57 -2.64
CA ILE A 12 -12.96 2.22 -3.27
C ILE A 12 -11.66 1.75 -2.63
N VAL A 13 -11.58 1.75 -1.29
CA VAL A 13 -10.38 1.33 -0.56
C VAL A 13 -10.11 -0.16 -0.77
N PHE A 14 -11.15 -1.00 -0.70
CA PHE A 14 -11.03 -2.43 -0.94
C PHE A 14 -10.50 -2.73 -2.34
N LEU A 15 -11.04 -2.06 -3.37
CA LEU A 15 -10.58 -2.24 -4.75
C LEU A 15 -9.16 -1.70 -4.97
N ALA A 16 -8.78 -0.61 -4.30
CA ALA A 16 -7.43 -0.06 -4.36
C ALA A 16 -6.38 -0.97 -3.70
N GLU A 17 -6.76 -1.69 -2.64
CA GLU A 17 -5.86 -2.57 -1.88
C GLU A 17 -5.88 -4.04 -2.37
N LEU A 18 -6.84 -4.41 -3.23
CA LEU A 18 -6.95 -5.78 -3.75
C LEU A 18 -5.72 -6.16 -4.58
N GLY A 19 -5.01 -7.21 -4.14
CA GLY A 19 -3.83 -7.72 -4.84
C GLY A 19 -2.54 -6.97 -4.54
N ASP A 20 -2.51 -6.15 -3.48
CA ASP A 20 -1.26 -5.52 -3.04
C ASP A 20 -0.23 -6.55 -2.56
N LYS A 21 1.05 -6.20 -2.66
CA LYS A 21 2.18 -7.04 -2.24
C LYS A 21 2.08 -7.44 -0.77
N THR A 22 1.47 -6.61 0.07
CA THR A 22 1.22 -6.94 1.47
C THR A 22 0.29 -8.15 1.63
N GLN A 23 -0.75 -8.30 0.80
CA GLN A 23 -1.67 -9.44 0.82
C GLN A 23 -0.98 -10.75 0.39
N LEU A 24 -0.14 -10.70 -0.65
CA LEU A 24 0.66 -11.86 -1.07
C LEU A 24 1.67 -12.28 0.00
N THR A 25 2.26 -11.31 0.70
CA THR A 25 3.18 -11.58 1.82
C THR A 25 2.44 -12.22 3.00
N ALA A 26 1.27 -11.70 3.36
CA ALA A 26 0.43 -12.28 4.41
C ALA A 26 0.00 -13.72 4.06
N LEU A 27 -0.39 -13.98 2.81
CA LEU A 27 -0.73 -15.31 2.32
C LEU A 27 0.47 -16.27 2.38
N ALA A 28 1.64 -15.81 1.93
CA ALA A 28 2.87 -16.61 1.98
C ALA A 28 3.28 -16.97 3.41
N LEU A 29 3.20 -16.00 4.34
CA LEU A 29 3.49 -16.21 5.77
C LEU A 29 2.47 -17.15 6.43
N SER A 30 1.19 -17.06 6.02
CA SER A 30 0.13 -17.94 6.51
C SER A 30 0.29 -19.39 6.05
N SER A 31 0.83 -19.62 4.85
CA SER A 31 0.94 -20.96 4.26
C SER A 31 2.03 -21.82 4.94
N GLY A 32 2.97 -21.19 5.65
CA GLY A 32 4.15 -21.88 6.20
C GLY A 32 3.88 -22.84 7.37
N LYS A 33 2.86 -22.60 8.22
CA LYS A 33 2.48 -23.48 9.36
C LYS A 33 1.01 -23.25 9.79
N PRO A 34 0.22 -24.30 10.08
CA PRO A 34 -1.22 -24.19 10.41
C PRO A 34 -1.51 -23.43 11.70
N THR A 35 -0.63 -23.49 12.70
CA THR A 35 -0.82 -22.81 14.01
C THR A 35 -0.55 -21.31 13.93
N CYS A 36 0.09 -20.82 12.88
CA CYS A 36 0.54 -19.43 12.77
C CYS A 36 -0.47 -18.49 12.10
N TRP A 37 -1.54 -19.00 11.48
CA TRP A 37 -2.47 -18.17 10.70
C TRP A 37 -3.13 -17.05 11.53
N ILE A 38 -3.56 -17.35 12.76
CA ILE A 38 -4.16 -16.36 13.66
C ILE A 38 -3.16 -15.24 13.99
N SER A 39 -1.88 -15.58 14.22
CA SER A 39 -0.83 -14.60 14.53
C SER A 39 -0.53 -13.70 13.33
N VAL A 40 -0.47 -14.28 12.13
CA VAL A 40 -0.27 -13.53 10.88
C VAL A 40 -1.46 -12.62 10.58
N PHE A 41 -2.69 -13.11 10.79
CA PHE A 41 -3.91 -12.32 10.64
C PHE A 41 -3.93 -11.13 11.61
N LEU A 42 -3.78 -11.38 12.91
CA LEU A 42 -3.75 -10.33 13.93
C LEU A 42 -2.63 -9.31 13.69
N GLY A 43 -1.41 -9.80 13.40
CA GLY A 43 -0.27 -8.93 13.12
C GLY A 43 -0.50 -8.04 11.89
N SER A 44 -0.97 -8.63 10.79
CA SER A 44 -1.25 -7.88 9.55
C SER A 44 -2.42 -6.90 9.71
N SER A 45 -3.50 -7.30 10.38
CA SER A 45 -4.65 -6.43 10.64
C SER A 45 -4.27 -5.26 11.56
N LEU A 46 -3.50 -5.52 12.61
CA LEU A 46 -3.03 -4.48 13.52
C LEU A 46 -2.11 -3.51 12.79
N ALA A 47 -1.17 -4.02 12.00
CA ALA A 47 -0.26 -3.20 11.19
C ALA A 47 -1.01 -2.30 10.21
N LEU A 48 -2.04 -2.83 9.53
CA LEU A 48 -2.88 -2.05 8.61
C LEU A 48 -3.63 -0.94 9.37
N VAL A 49 -4.32 -1.27 10.46
CA VAL A 49 -5.07 -0.28 11.25
C VAL A 49 -4.14 0.80 11.80
N CYS A 50 -2.98 0.43 12.36
CA CYS A 50 -2.01 1.38 12.86
C CYS A 50 -1.48 2.29 11.75
N THR A 51 -1.10 1.73 10.60
CA THR A 51 -0.57 2.50 9.47
C THR A 51 -1.62 3.44 8.90
N SER A 52 -2.86 2.98 8.71
CA SER A 52 -3.97 3.82 8.25
C SER A 52 -4.31 4.92 9.24
N ALA A 53 -4.28 4.65 10.56
CA ALA A 53 -4.51 5.66 11.58
C ALA A 53 -3.42 6.75 11.55
N ILE A 54 -2.15 6.35 11.45
CA ILE A 54 -1.02 7.28 11.32
C ILE A 54 -1.17 8.11 10.04
N ALA A 55 -1.50 7.48 8.91
CA ALA A 55 -1.69 8.15 7.64
C ALA A 55 -2.86 9.16 7.68
N ALA A 56 -3.99 8.79 8.29
CA ALA A 56 -5.15 9.67 8.40
C ALA A 56 -4.87 10.87 9.31
N VAL A 57 -4.31 10.64 10.50
CA VAL A 57 -3.98 11.72 11.44
C VAL A 57 -2.88 12.60 10.86
N GLY A 58 -1.76 12.01 10.43
CA GLY A 58 -0.64 12.74 9.83
C GLY A 58 -1.06 13.51 8.59
N GLY A 59 -1.81 12.89 7.68
CA GLY A 59 -2.35 13.53 6.48
C GLY A 59 -3.27 14.71 6.81
N SER A 60 -4.13 14.57 7.81
CA SER A 60 -5.02 15.66 8.25
C SER A 60 -4.26 16.85 8.84
N VAL A 61 -3.17 16.59 9.59
CA VAL A 61 -2.32 17.64 10.14
C VAL A 61 -1.56 18.35 9.02
N ILE A 62 -0.94 17.60 8.12
CA ILE A 62 -0.16 18.15 7.00
C ILE A 62 -1.06 18.99 6.07
N ALA A 63 -2.29 18.53 5.81
CA ALA A 63 -3.25 19.25 4.97
C ALA A 63 -3.70 20.60 5.55
N ARG A 64 -3.53 20.83 6.86
CA ARG A 64 -3.81 22.14 7.48
C ARG A 64 -2.70 23.16 7.25
N TYR A 65 -1.45 22.70 7.09
CA TYR A 65 -0.29 23.58 6.95
C TYR A 65 0.17 23.72 5.49
N ILE A 66 -0.06 22.72 4.64
CA ILE A 66 0.42 22.68 3.26
C ILE A 66 -0.75 22.80 2.28
N PRO A 67 -0.69 23.73 1.30
CA PRO A 67 -1.70 23.82 0.26
C PRO A 67 -1.77 22.54 -0.58
N ALA A 68 -3.00 22.12 -0.93
CA ALA A 68 -3.25 20.90 -1.70
C ALA A 68 -2.45 20.83 -3.03
N LYS A 69 -2.16 21.97 -3.65
CA LYS A 69 -1.36 22.04 -4.88
C LYS A 69 0.03 21.43 -4.72
N TYR A 70 0.70 21.71 -3.59
CA TYR A 70 2.03 21.18 -3.32
C TYR A 70 1.98 19.69 -2.99
N LEU A 71 0.96 19.24 -2.25
CA LEU A 71 0.75 17.82 -1.95
C LEU A 71 0.59 17.00 -3.25
N ILE A 72 -0.27 17.46 -4.16
CA ILE A 72 -0.50 16.79 -5.45
C ILE A 72 0.77 16.81 -6.31
N ALA A 73 1.48 17.95 -6.37
CA ALA A 73 2.72 18.04 -7.12
C ALA A 73 3.79 17.07 -6.60
N THR A 74 3.97 16.98 -5.27
CA THR A 74 4.90 16.03 -4.67
C THR A 74 4.50 14.57 -4.94
N ALA A 75 3.22 14.23 -4.81
CA ALA A 75 2.72 12.89 -5.10
C ALA A 75 2.96 12.50 -6.57
N ALA A 76 2.73 13.42 -7.51
CA ALA A 76 2.99 13.19 -8.93
C ALA A 76 4.48 12.95 -9.22
N ILE A 77 5.37 13.75 -8.61
CA ILE A 77 6.82 13.57 -8.75
C ILE A 77 7.24 12.20 -8.20
N PHE A 78 6.79 11.84 -6.99
CA PHE A 78 7.07 10.53 -6.40
C PHE A 78 6.56 9.37 -7.29
N PHE A 79 5.38 9.52 -7.88
CA PHE A 79 4.80 8.52 -8.77
C PHE A 79 5.66 8.34 -10.05
N ILE A 80 6.11 9.43 -10.66
CA ILE A 80 7.00 9.39 -11.83
C ILE A 80 8.33 8.73 -11.45
N ILE A 81 8.93 9.10 -10.32
CA ILE A 81 10.20 8.52 -9.84
C ILE A 81 10.06 7.01 -9.63
N MET A 82 9.01 6.57 -8.95
CA MET A 82 8.75 5.14 -8.74
C MET A 82 8.50 4.40 -10.05
N GLY A 83 7.73 4.97 -10.96
CA GLY A 83 7.48 4.42 -12.29
C GLY A 83 8.77 4.27 -13.11
N CYS A 84 9.60 5.31 -13.16
CA CYS A 84 10.91 5.27 -13.83
C CYS A 84 11.84 4.24 -13.18
N CYS A 85 11.92 4.21 -11.85
CA CYS A 85 12.72 3.24 -11.12
C CYS A 85 12.30 1.80 -11.43
N MET A 86 10.99 1.53 -11.48
CA MET A 86 10.45 0.22 -11.86
C MET A 86 10.82 -0.16 -13.31
N LEU A 87 10.73 0.79 -14.25
CA LEU A 87 11.11 0.60 -15.65
C LEU A 87 12.60 0.29 -15.81
N ILE A 88 13.47 1.02 -15.08
CA ILE A 88 14.93 0.77 -15.10
C ILE A 88 15.24 -0.61 -14.53
N ASN A 89 14.63 -0.99 -13.40
CA ASN A 89 14.81 -2.33 -12.82
C ASN A 89 14.42 -3.43 -13.82
N LEU A 90 13.32 -3.24 -14.56
CA LEU A 90 12.89 -4.19 -15.59
C LEU A 90 13.88 -4.24 -16.76
N ALA A 91 14.35 -3.08 -17.25
CA ALA A 91 15.33 -2.99 -18.32
C ALA A 91 16.68 -3.65 -17.93
N CYS A 92 17.16 -3.39 -16.72
CA CYS A 92 18.38 -4.03 -16.20
C CYS A 92 18.20 -5.54 -16.02
N LYS A 93 17.04 -6.02 -15.55
CA LYS A 93 16.76 -7.46 -15.40
C LYS A 93 16.78 -8.19 -16.76
N CYS A 94 16.27 -7.55 -17.82
CA CYS A 94 16.35 -8.07 -19.19
C CYS A 94 17.78 -8.04 -19.78
N SER A 95 18.68 -7.19 -19.26
CA SER A 95 20.06 -7.09 -19.73
C SER A 95 21.02 -8.06 -19.04
N SER A 96 20.64 -8.65 -17.90
CA SER A 96 21.44 -9.70 -17.24
C SER A 96 21.26 -11.04 -17.97
N PRO A 97 22.33 -11.67 -18.49
CA PRO A 97 22.24 -13.01 -19.06
C PRO A 97 21.77 -14.00 -17.99
N PRO A 98 21.01 -15.05 -18.35
CA PRO A 98 20.63 -16.08 -17.40
C PRO A 98 21.92 -16.67 -16.80
N ALA A 99 22.06 -16.56 -15.48
CA ALA A 99 23.09 -17.30 -14.75
C ALA A 99 22.77 -18.79 -14.94
N ALA A 100 23.50 -19.42 -15.86
CA ALA A 100 23.59 -20.86 -16.03
C ALA A 100 24.26 -21.50 -14.81
#